data_AF-D1CT88-F1
#
_entry.id   AF-D1CT88-F1
#
_cell.length_a   1.000
_cell.length_b   1.000
_cell.length_c   1.000
_cell.angle_alpha   90.00
_cell.angle_beta   90.00
_cell.angle_gamma   90.00
#
_symmetry.space_group_name_H-M   'P 1'
#
loop_
_entity.id
_entity.type
_entity.pdbx_description
1 polymer ?
#
loop_
_entity_poly.entity_id
_entity_poly.type
_entity_poly.pdbx_seq_one_letter_code
_entity_poly.pdbx_strand_id
1 'polypeptide(L)'
;MPKKIYIDLGANKGDTIASFLADNPDHEAWGFEANPLMVERLNKRFSGTHVAIIEAAVWTSNGNRPMFLGHPLSSTLVKGKKKVPQAPHFEIDYQKSVIVRTVDLSEWLRNLVGPGDTVTVKMDIEGAEYQVLQHLLE
;
A
#
# COMPACT_ATOMS: atom_id res chain seq x y z
N MET A 1 -10.21 23.19 8.26
CA MET A 1 -10.39 23.39 6.82
C MET A 1 -10.43 22.03 6.15
N PRO A 2 -11.22 21.83 5.09
CA PRO A 2 -11.20 20.59 4.32
C PRO A 2 -9.79 20.26 3.83
N LYS A 3 -9.37 19.01 3.97
CA LYS A 3 -8.07 18.50 3.53
C LYS A 3 -8.15 17.95 2.12
N LYS A 4 -7.01 17.94 1.44
CA LYS A 4 -6.80 17.19 0.21
C LYS A 4 -5.81 16.07 0.50
N ILE A 5 -6.26 14.83 0.39
CA ILE A 5 -5.52 13.66 0.86
C ILE A 5 -5.23 12.76 -0.34
N TYR A 6 -3.98 12.37 -0.50
CA TYR A 6 -3.55 11.33 -1.43
C TYR A 6 -3.12 10.09 -0.66
N ILE A 7 -3.62 8.93 -1.06
CA ILE A 7 -3.31 7.65 -0.42
C ILE A 7 -2.81 6.68 -1.50
N ASP A 8 -1.61 6.16 -1.32
CA ASP A 8 -1.02 5.13 -2.18
C ASP A 8 -0.98 3.79 -1.45
N LEU A 9 -1.86 2.87 -1.83
CA LEU A 9 -1.92 1.53 -1.28
C LEU A 9 -1.04 0.63 -2.16
N GLY A 10 0.06 0.12 -1.59
CA GLY A 10 1.12 -0.56 -2.33
C GLY A 10 2.06 0.43 -2.99
N ALA A 11 2.67 1.29 -2.17
CA ALA A 11 3.50 2.41 -2.61
C ALA A 11 4.77 1.98 -3.35
N ASN A 12 5.29 0.76 -3.09
CA ASN A 12 6.45 0.19 -3.77
C ASN A 12 7.64 1.16 -3.75
N LYS A 13 8.10 1.65 -4.91
CA LYS A 13 9.19 2.64 -5.02
C LYS A 13 8.78 4.07 -4.65
N GLY A 14 7.48 4.37 -4.56
CA GLY A 14 6.95 5.70 -4.27
C GLY A 14 6.90 6.64 -5.49
N ASP A 15 7.01 6.10 -6.70
CA ASP A 15 7.02 6.90 -7.93
C ASP A 15 5.69 7.64 -8.15
N THR A 16 4.56 6.98 -7.86
CA THR A 16 3.23 7.59 -8.00
C THR A 16 2.99 8.67 -6.95
N ILE A 17 3.41 8.48 -5.69
CA ILE A 17 3.41 9.54 -4.67
C ILE A 17 4.18 10.78 -5.15
N ALA A 18 5.42 10.58 -5.61
CA ALA A 18 6.27 11.69 -6.04
C ALA A 18 5.69 12.43 -7.25
N SER A 19 5.18 11.69 -8.24
CA SER A 19 4.54 12.28 -9.41
C SER A 19 3.27 13.05 -9.04
N PHE A 20 2.43 12.49 -8.17
CA PHE A 20 1.20 13.14 -7.76
C PHE A 20 1.46 14.46 -7.03
N LEU A 21 2.41 14.46 -6.09
CA LEU A 21 2.75 15.65 -5.30
C LEU A 21 3.49 16.73 -6.11
N ALA A 22 4.17 16.36 -7.20
CA ALA A 22 4.76 17.36 -8.10
C ALA A 22 3.68 18.27 -8.72
N ASP A 23 2.53 17.68 -9.09
CA ASP A 23 1.39 18.41 -9.64
C ASP A 23 0.46 18.97 -8.55
N ASN A 24 0.54 18.43 -7.34
CA ASN A 24 -0.39 18.69 -6.23
C ASN A 24 0.33 18.91 -4.88
N PRO A 25 1.20 19.94 -4.76
CA PRO A 25 2.12 20.09 -3.63
C PRO A 25 1.43 20.33 -2.27
N ASP A 26 0.17 20.77 -2.28
CA ASP A 26 -0.60 21.04 -1.05
C ASP A 26 -1.34 19.80 -0.49
N HIS A 27 -1.22 18.63 -1.14
CA HIS A 27 -1.86 17.42 -0.64
C HIS A 27 -1.06 16.77 0.49
N GLU A 28 -1.79 16.29 1.49
CA GLU A 28 -1.26 15.37 2.49
C GLU A 28 -1.16 13.97 1.86
N ALA A 29 0.00 13.32 1.96
CA ALA A 29 0.23 12.03 1.30
C ALA A 29 0.56 10.90 2.29
N TRP A 30 -0.14 9.79 2.11
CA TRP A 30 0.01 8.57 2.89
C TRP A 30 0.38 7.39 1.97
N GLY A 31 1.55 6.79 2.18
CA GLY A 31 1.99 5.61 1.45
C GLY A 31 1.97 4.36 2.31
N PHE A 32 1.22 3.34 1.92
CA PHE A 32 1.23 2.03 2.56
C PHE A 32 2.14 1.08 1.79
N GLU A 33 3.08 0.46 2.51
CA GLU A 33 3.96 -0.58 1.98
C GLU A 33 4.27 -1.59 3.09
N ALA A 34 4.25 -2.87 2.73
CA ALA A 34 4.44 -3.96 3.69
C ALA A 34 5.79 -4.66 3.51
N ASN A 35 6.38 -4.58 2.31
CA ASN A 35 7.65 -5.20 2.00
C ASN A 35 8.78 -4.45 2.72
N PRO A 36 9.49 -5.08 3.69
CA PRO A 36 10.47 -4.38 4.52
C PRO A 36 11.57 -3.69 3.70
N LEU A 37 11.98 -4.29 2.57
CA LEU A 37 12.97 -3.69 1.68
C LEU A 37 12.45 -2.43 1.01
N MET A 38 11.17 -2.39 0.62
CA MET A 38 10.56 -1.21 0.00
C MET A 38 10.29 -0.13 1.05
N VAL A 39 9.82 -0.51 2.24
CA VAL A 39 9.62 0.42 3.37
C VAL A 39 10.92 1.17 3.70
N GLU A 40 12.05 0.45 3.81
CA GLU A 40 13.34 1.08 4.08
C GLU A 40 13.70 2.12 3.00
N ARG A 41 13.45 1.81 1.72
CA ARG A 41 13.71 2.71 0.60
C ARG A 41 12.77 3.91 0.60
N LEU A 42 11.49 3.70 0.88
CA LEU A 42 10.48 4.76 0.96
C LEU A 42 10.81 5.74 2.09
N ASN A 43 11.13 5.22 3.28
CA ASN A 43 11.52 6.05 4.42
C ASN A 43 12.76 6.91 4.10
N LYS A 44 13.75 6.34 3.41
CA LYS A 44 14.92 7.10 2.93
C LYS A 44 14.52 8.16 1.89
N ARG A 45 13.71 7.78 0.90
CA ARG A 45 13.29 8.65 -0.21
C ARG A 45 12.49 9.86 0.28
N PHE A 46 11.61 9.67 1.25
CA PHE A 46 10.69 10.68 1.74
C PHE A 46 11.11 11.29 3.09
N SER A 47 12.31 10.98 3.57
CA SER A 47 12.88 11.57 4.78
C SER A 47 12.91 13.10 4.68
N GLY A 48 12.32 13.78 5.67
CA GLY A 48 12.24 15.24 5.71
C GLY A 48 11.16 15.86 4.81
N THR A 49 10.31 15.04 4.20
CA THR A 49 9.11 15.50 3.47
C THR A 49 7.85 15.37 4.32
N HIS A 50 6.71 15.87 3.83
CA HIS A 50 5.40 15.71 4.48
C HIS A 50 4.73 14.35 4.18
N VAL A 51 5.40 13.43 3.46
CA VAL A 51 4.85 12.12 3.10
C VAL A 51 4.97 11.18 4.29
N ALA A 52 3.85 10.63 4.74
CA ALA A 52 3.81 9.63 5.80
C ALA A 52 3.85 8.22 5.20
N ILE A 53 4.85 7.42 5.58
CA ILE A 53 4.96 6.02 5.18
C ILE A 53 4.45 5.12 6.30
N ILE A 54 3.47 4.29 5.98
CA ILE A 54 2.88 3.31 6.87
C ILE A 54 3.41 1.93 6.50
N GLU A 55 4.27 1.38 7.37
CA GLU A 55 4.77 0.01 7.29
C GLU A 55 3.65 -0.98 7.67
N ALA A 56 2.80 -1.31 6.70
CA ALA A 56 1.75 -2.32 6.81
C ALA A 56 1.18 -2.71 5.47
N ALA A 57 0.67 -3.93 5.41
CA ALA A 57 -0.23 -4.37 4.35
C ALA A 57 -1.65 -3.87 4.62
N VAL A 58 -2.28 -3.34 3.58
CA VAL A 58 -3.68 -2.95 3.61
C VAL A 58 -4.55 -4.20 3.51
N TRP A 59 -5.53 -4.33 4.40
CA TRP A 59 -6.37 -5.52 4.52
C TRP A 59 -7.77 -5.19 5.07
N THR A 60 -8.54 -6.23 5.41
CA THR A 60 -9.90 -6.17 5.98
C THR A 60 -9.92 -6.28 7.51
N SER A 61 -8.75 -6.29 8.16
CA SER A 61 -8.65 -6.43 9.61
C SER A 61 -7.25 -6.03 10.10
N ASN A 62 -7.19 -5.31 11.22
CA ASN A 62 -5.94 -5.07 11.94
C ASN A 62 -5.35 -6.40 12.46
N GLY A 63 -4.03 -6.54 12.40
CA GLY A 63 -3.36 -7.74 12.90
C GLY A 63 -2.00 -7.98 12.27
N ASN A 64 -1.64 -9.25 12.13
CA ASN A 64 -0.41 -9.68 11.48
C ASN A 64 -0.72 -10.85 10.55
N ARG A 65 -0.14 -10.86 9.35
CA ARG A 65 -0.34 -11.94 8.36
C ARG A 65 0.96 -12.31 7.67
N PRO A 66 1.11 -13.57 7.21
CA PRO A 66 2.18 -13.93 6.31
C PRO A 66 1.98 -13.23 4.96
N MET A 67 3.01 -12.54 4.50
CA MET A 67 3.13 -12.02 3.15
C MET A 67 4.16 -12.85 2.39
N PHE A 68 3.78 -13.38 1.25
CA PHE A 68 4.66 -14.16 0.37
C PHE A 68 5.57 -13.23 -0.42
N LEU A 69 6.83 -13.62 -0.53
CA LEU A 69 7.86 -12.85 -1.22
C LEU A 69 8.18 -13.48 -2.58
N GLY A 70 8.56 -12.65 -3.55
CA GLY A 70 9.07 -13.09 -4.84
C GLY A 70 10.24 -12.23 -5.26
N HIS A 71 10.09 -11.55 -6.41
CA HIS A 71 10.97 -10.45 -6.78
C HIS A 71 11.01 -9.38 -5.69
N PRO A 72 12.12 -8.64 -5.50
CA PRO A 72 12.19 -7.54 -4.54
C PRO A 72 11.08 -6.47 -4.67
N LEU A 73 10.46 -6.36 -5.85
CA LEU A 73 9.37 -5.43 -6.13
C LEU A 73 7.99 -6.08 -6.16
N SER A 74 7.86 -7.38 -5.87
CA SER A 74 6.57 -8.08 -5.86
C SER A 74 6.43 -9.00 -4.65
N SER A 75 5.36 -8.78 -3.91
CA SER A 75 4.98 -9.52 -2.73
C SER A 75 3.46 -9.48 -2.58
N THR A 76 2.87 -10.49 -1.93
CA THR A 76 1.41 -10.58 -1.84
C THR A 76 0.95 -11.29 -0.57
N LEU A 77 -0.21 -10.90 -0.05
CA LEU A 77 -0.92 -11.65 1.00
C LEU A 77 -1.77 -12.78 0.40
N VAL A 78 -1.97 -12.80 -0.92
CA VAL A 78 -2.90 -13.69 -1.61
C VAL A 78 -2.18 -14.93 -2.16
N LYS A 79 -2.73 -16.10 -1.85
CA LYS A 79 -2.22 -17.39 -2.37
C LYS A 79 -2.74 -17.68 -3.77
N GLY A 80 -1.96 -18.45 -4.54
CA GLY A 80 -2.41 -19.02 -5.81
C GLY A 80 -2.56 -18.00 -6.95
N LYS A 81 -1.76 -16.93 -6.95
CA LYS A 81 -1.69 -16.02 -8.10
C LYS A 81 -1.30 -16.79 -9.35
N LYS A 82 -1.93 -16.46 -10.48
CA LYS A 82 -1.61 -17.06 -11.77
C LYS A 82 -0.17 -16.68 -12.16
N LYS A 83 0.58 -17.66 -12.65
CA LYS A 83 1.90 -17.42 -13.25
C LYS A 83 1.76 -16.58 -14.51
N VAL A 84 2.74 -15.71 -14.74
CA VAL A 84 2.84 -14.89 -15.95
C VAL A 84 4.11 -15.33 -16.68
N PRO A 85 4.01 -16.28 -17.64
CA PRO A 85 5.18 -16.87 -18.29
C PRO A 85 6.09 -15.85 -18.99
N GLN A 86 5.54 -14.69 -19.38
CA GLN A 86 6.28 -13.60 -20.01
C GLN A 86 7.13 -12.79 -19.01
N ALA A 87 6.86 -12.92 -17.70
CA ALA A 87 7.53 -12.19 -16.64
C ALA A 87 7.88 -13.11 -15.46
N PRO A 88 8.64 -14.22 -15.69
CA PRO A 88 8.85 -15.27 -14.69
C PRO A 88 9.67 -14.78 -13.48
N HIS A 89 10.43 -13.71 -13.63
CA HIS A 89 11.21 -13.09 -12.56
C HIS A 89 10.34 -12.38 -11.51
N PHE A 90 9.07 -12.11 -11.81
CA PHE A 90 8.08 -11.58 -10.86
C PHE A 90 7.24 -12.68 -10.17
N GLU A 91 7.57 -13.96 -10.37
CA GLU A 91 6.86 -15.03 -9.69
C GLU A 91 7.02 -14.95 -8.16
N ILE A 92 5.93 -15.24 -7.46
CA ILE A 92 5.89 -15.33 -6.00
C ILE A 92 6.41 -16.70 -5.56
N ASP A 93 7.36 -16.71 -4.63
CA ASP A 93 7.83 -17.91 -3.96
C ASP A 93 6.97 -18.15 -2.72
N TYR A 94 5.95 -19.01 -2.86
CA TYR A 94 5.04 -19.34 -1.75
C TYR A 94 5.71 -20.10 -0.59
N GLN A 95 6.96 -20.53 -0.71
CA GLN A 95 7.75 -21.09 0.39
C GLN A 95 8.46 -20.01 1.20
N LYS A 96 8.56 -18.79 0.69
CA LYS A 96 9.17 -17.64 1.38
C LYS A 96 8.10 -16.66 1.83
N SER A 97 8.05 -16.41 3.14
CA SER A 97 7.15 -15.42 3.70
C SER A 97 7.77 -14.67 4.86
N VAL A 98 7.25 -13.48 5.10
CA VAL A 98 7.53 -12.66 6.28
C VAL A 98 6.21 -12.31 6.95
N ILE A 99 6.21 -12.18 8.27
CA ILE A 99 5.04 -11.68 9.00
C ILE A 99 5.04 -10.16 8.90
N VAL A 100 3.94 -9.59 8.41
CA VAL A 100 3.75 -8.15 8.30
C VAL A 100 2.51 -7.72 9.06
N ARG A 101 2.53 -6.49 9.57
CA ARG A 101 1.36 -5.86 10.15
C ARG A 101 0.30 -5.64 9.06
N THR A 102 -0.96 -5.90 9.39
CA THR A 102 -2.10 -5.54 8.54
C THR A 102 -2.89 -4.42 9.16
N VAL A 103 -3.46 -3.57 8.30
CA VAL A 103 -4.35 -2.48 8.67
C VAL A 103 -5.72 -2.72 8.03
N ASP A 104 -6.78 -2.59 8.81
CA ASP A 104 -8.13 -2.45 8.26
C ASP A 104 -8.26 -1.08 7.57
N LEU A 105 -8.37 -1.09 6.24
CA LEU A 105 -8.48 0.16 5.48
C LEU A 105 -9.76 0.94 5.81
N SER A 106 -10.87 0.24 6.01
CA SER A 106 -12.18 0.82 6.26
C SER A 106 -12.16 1.56 7.60
N GLU A 107 -11.61 0.91 8.63
CA GLU A 107 -11.39 1.53 9.94
C GLU A 107 -10.40 2.71 9.86
N TRP A 108 -9.29 2.54 9.15
CA TRP A 108 -8.27 3.58 9.03
C TRP A 108 -8.77 4.84 8.30
N LEU A 109 -9.53 4.68 7.21
CA LEU A 109 -10.13 5.80 6.48
C LEU A 109 -11.13 6.58 7.35
N ARG A 110 -11.97 5.88 8.13
CA ARG A 110 -12.92 6.52 9.07
C ARG A 110 -12.23 7.38 10.12
N ASN A 111 -11.01 7.01 10.52
CA ASN A 111 -10.23 7.75 11.51
C ASN A 111 -9.47 8.93 10.91
N LEU A 112 -9.10 8.87 9.62
CA LEU A 112 -8.32 9.92 8.96
C LEU A 112 -9.21 11.04 8.36
N VAL A 113 -10.32 10.64 7.73
CA VAL A 113 -11.09 11.47 6.81
C VAL A 113 -12.30 12.08 7.53
N GLY A 114 -12.51 13.39 7.36
CA GLY A 114 -13.66 14.12 7.87
C GLY A 114 -14.61 14.61 6.76
N PRO A 115 -15.80 15.13 7.15
CA PRO A 115 -16.71 15.75 6.20
C PRO A 115 -16.06 16.89 5.41
N GLY A 116 -16.20 16.85 4.08
CA GLY A 116 -15.67 17.85 3.16
C GLY A 116 -14.25 17.58 2.65
N ASP A 117 -13.53 16.64 3.24
CA ASP A 117 -12.21 16.23 2.73
C ASP A 117 -12.32 15.61 1.33
N THR A 118 -11.34 15.91 0.47
CA THR A 118 -11.20 15.25 -0.83
C THR A 118 -10.12 14.19 -0.72
N VAL A 119 -10.47 12.94 -1.04
CA VAL A 119 -9.57 11.79 -0.94
C VAL A 119 -9.34 11.18 -2.32
N THR A 120 -8.07 11.10 -2.72
CA THR A 120 -7.62 10.41 -3.92
C THR A 120 -6.86 9.16 -3.50
N VAL A 121 -7.29 7.99 -3.98
CA VAL A 121 -6.65 6.70 -3.66
C VAL A 121 -6.10 6.08 -4.93
N LYS A 122 -4.82 5.71 -4.92
CA LYS A 122 -4.26 4.72 -5.84
C LYS A 122 -4.14 3.39 -5.09
N MET A 123 -4.57 2.31 -5.73
CA MET A 123 -4.57 0.97 -5.14
C MET A 123 -3.94 -0.03 -6.12
N ASP A 124 -2.80 -0.58 -5.71
CA ASP A 124 -2.12 -1.69 -6.37
C ASP A 124 -1.42 -2.53 -5.28
N ILE A 125 -2.18 -3.44 -4.68
CA ILE A 125 -1.84 -4.28 -3.53
C ILE A 125 -1.82 -5.76 -3.90
N GLU A 126 -1.49 -6.04 -5.16
CA GLU A 126 -1.05 -7.35 -5.65
C GLU A 126 -2.08 -8.48 -5.44
N GLY A 127 -3.36 -8.17 -5.60
CA GLY A 127 -4.51 -9.09 -5.54
C GLY A 127 -5.40 -8.90 -4.32
N ALA A 128 -4.93 -8.18 -3.29
CA ALA A 128 -5.71 -7.92 -2.08
C ALA A 128 -6.89 -6.94 -2.32
N GLU A 129 -6.93 -6.27 -3.46
CA GLU A 129 -7.95 -5.29 -3.85
C GLU A 129 -9.36 -5.87 -3.76
N TYR A 130 -9.54 -7.13 -4.19
CA TYR A 130 -10.86 -7.75 -4.21
C TYR A 130 -11.47 -7.80 -2.81
N GLN A 131 -10.68 -8.23 -1.81
CA GLN A 131 -11.16 -8.35 -0.43
C GLN A 131 -11.31 -6.98 0.23
N VAL A 132 -10.36 -6.07 -0.02
CA VAL A 132 -10.39 -4.72 0.56
C VAL A 132 -11.54 -3.89 0.01
N LEU A 133 -11.77 -3.90 -1.31
CA LEU A 133 -12.87 -3.16 -1.93
C LEU A 133 -14.23 -3.70 -1.50
N GLN A 134 -14.38 -5.02 -1.33
CA GLN A 134 -15.61 -5.60 -0.77
C GLN A 134 -15.86 -5.11 0.65
N HIS A 135 -14.84 -5.16 1.51
CA HIS A 135 -14.92 -4.68 2.90
C HIS A 135 -15.21 -3.17 3.03
N LEU A 136 -14.89 -2.36 2.01
CA LEU A 136 -15.25 -0.93 1.99
C LEU A 136 -16.73 -0.68 1.68
N LEU A 137 -17.44 -1.65 1.11
CA LEU A 137 -18.86 -1.54 0.74
C LEU A 137 -19.80 -2.02 1.86
N GLU A 138 -19.25 -2.66 2.90
CA GLU A 138 -19.95 -3.13 4.09
C GLU A 138 -20.09 -2.02 5.14
#